data_AF-A0AAN8MC56-F1
#
_entry.id   AF-A0AAN8MC56-F1
#
_cell.length_a   1.000
_cell.length_b   1.000
_cell.length_c   1.000
_cell.angle_alpha   90.00
_cell.angle_beta   90.00
_cell.angle_gamma   90.00
#
_symmetry.space_group_name_H-M   'P 1'
#
loop_
_entity.id
_entity.type
_entity.pdbx_description
1 polymer ?
#
loop_
_entity_poly.entity_id
_entity_poly.type
_entity_poly.pdbx_seq_one_letter_code
_entity_poly.pdbx_strand_id
1 'polypeptide(L)'
;MIGVVSQEPILFATTIAENIRYGRPDVTHQEIEQAAREANAYDFIMTLPDKFETLVGDRGTQMSGGQKQRIAIARALVRNPKILLLDEATSALDAESETIVQAALDKVRQGRTTIIVAHRLSTIRNADVIAGFQKGEIVELGTHSQLMEKEGVYHTLVTMQTFKSSEEGEEAVEEQVLEEKSASVTPFSETTLIRRKSTKGSSFIGSEKGDKDKTEKEEEDEEVPPVSFLKVLKLNLPEWPYMVVGVICATINGGMQPLFAVIFSKIIAVFAEQDQELVRQRSSFYSIMFAVIGVVSFITMFLQGFCFGKAGEILTMKLRLMAFKAMMRQELGWYDSHKNSVGALTTRLATDAAQVQGATGVRLATLAQNVANLGTSLIISLCTAGS
;
A
#
# COMPACT_ATOMS: atom_id res chain seq x y z
N MET A 1 6.75 -39.39 16.63
CA MET A 1 6.20 -38.08 16.22
C MET A 1 7.17 -37.01 16.71
N ILE A 2 7.50 -36.03 15.86
CA ILE A 2 8.52 -34.98 16.12
C ILE A 2 7.81 -33.70 16.57
N GLY A 3 8.34 -33.02 17.60
CA GLY A 3 7.93 -31.68 18.01
C GLY A 3 8.91 -30.65 17.46
N VAL A 4 8.41 -29.52 16.97
CA VAL A 4 9.25 -28.45 16.41
C VAL A 4 8.87 -27.14 17.07
N VAL A 5 9.87 -26.38 17.49
CA VAL A 5 9.74 -25.00 17.97
C VAL A 5 10.67 -24.14 17.12
N SER A 6 10.08 -23.22 16.35
CA SER A 6 10.78 -22.33 15.42
C SER A 6 11.20 -21.02 16.08
N GLN A 7 12.09 -20.28 15.41
CA GLN A 7 12.59 -18.97 15.83
C GLN A 7 11.46 -17.94 15.98
N GLU A 8 10.55 -17.89 15.01
CA GLU A 8 9.37 -17.02 15.02
C GLU A 8 8.08 -17.82 15.26
N PRO A 9 7.46 -17.73 16.45
CA PRO A 9 6.26 -18.49 16.77
C PRO A 9 5.04 -17.90 16.06
N ILE A 10 4.43 -18.70 15.18
CA ILE A 10 3.16 -18.36 14.53
C ILE A 10 2.00 -18.90 15.38
N LEU A 11 1.09 -18.00 15.76
CA LEU A 11 -0.22 -18.32 16.32
C LEU A 11 -1.29 -18.06 15.26
N PHE A 12 -2.23 -19.00 15.15
CA PHE A 12 -3.37 -18.86 14.25
C PHE A 12 -4.42 -17.93 14.86
N ALA A 13 -5.26 -17.33 14.00
CA ALA A 13 -6.33 -16.42 14.38
C ALA A 13 -7.53 -17.14 15.06
N THR A 14 -7.26 -17.81 16.17
CA THR A 14 -8.22 -18.60 16.98
C THR A 14 -7.91 -18.40 18.47
N THR A 15 -8.59 -19.13 19.37
CA THR A 15 -8.33 -19.04 20.81
C THR A 15 -6.97 -19.66 21.18
N ILE A 16 -6.46 -19.33 22.39
CA ILE A 16 -5.24 -19.94 22.92
C ILE A 16 -5.40 -21.47 23.06
N ALA A 17 -6.56 -21.93 23.53
CA ALA A 17 -6.88 -23.35 23.63
C ALA A 17 -6.76 -24.06 22.28
N GLU A 18 -7.37 -23.49 21.23
CA GLU A 18 -7.33 -24.08 19.88
C GLU A 18 -5.93 -24.05 19.27
N ASN A 19 -5.15 -22.99 19.54
CA ASN A 19 -3.76 -22.94 19.14
C ASN A 19 -2.95 -24.10 19.74
N ILE A 20 -3.13 -24.42 21.01
CA ILE A 20 -2.46 -25.57 21.65
C ILE A 20 -3.02 -26.89 21.10
N ARG A 21 -4.34 -26.99 20.92
CA ARG A 21 -5.03 -28.18 20.37
C ARG A 21 -4.53 -28.55 18.97
N TYR A 22 -4.05 -27.62 18.16
CA TYR A 22 -3.45 -27.94 16.86
C TYR A 22 -2.24 -28.89 16.94
N GLY A 23 -1.59 -29.02 18.11
CA GLY A 23 -0.55 -30.04 18.31
C GLY A 23 -1.08 -31.47 18.31
N ARG A 24 -2.33 -31.68 18.78
CA ARG A 24 -3.04 -32.97 18.82
C ARG A 24 -4.56 -32.72 18.95
N PRO A 25 -5.39 -33.01 17.92
CA PRO A 25 -6.81 -32.67 17.91
C PRO A 25 -7.63 -33.22 19.10
N ASP A 26 -7.32 -34.44 19.53
CA ASP A 26 -8.07 -35.17 20.57
C ASP A 26 -7.71 -34.78 22.01
N VAL A 27 -7.04 -33.63 22.18
CA VAL A 27 -6.58 -33.15 23.49
C VAL A 27 -7.72 -32.67 24.36
N THR A 28 -7.70 -33.10 25.62
CA THR A 28 -8.65 -32.62 26.64
C THR A 28 -8.20 -31.28 27.22
N HIS A 29 -9.13 -30.50 27.77
CA HIS A 29 -8.78 -29.20 28.38
C HIS A 29 -7.74 -29.34 29.51
N GLN A 30 -7.80 -30.43 30.28
CA GLN A 30 -6.82 -30.71 31.34
C GLN A 30 -5.40 -30.91 30.79
N GLU A 31 -5.26 -31.57 29.64
CA GLU A 31 -3.96 -31.72 28.98
C GLU A 31 -3.44 -30.41 28.39
N ILE A 32 -4.33 -29.53 27.90
CA ILE A 32 -3.96 -28.16 27.48
C ILE A 32 -3.40 -27.39 28.67
N GLU A 33 -4.10 -27.40 29.81
CA GLU A 33 -3.64 -26.74 31.02
C GLU A 33 -2.29 -27.27 31.50
N GLN A 34 -2.11 -28.59 31.48
CA GLN A 34 -0.87 -29.22 31.88
C GLN A 34 0.29 -28.84 30.94
N ALA A 35 0.09 -28.89 29.63
CA ALA A 35 1.10 -28.47 28.66
C ALA A 35 1.43 -26.98 28.78
N ALA A 36 0.43 -26.14 29.07
CA ALA A 36 0.64 -24.72 29.34
C ALA A 36 1.45 -24.48 30.63
N ARG A 37 1.26 -25.28 31.68
CA ARG A 37 2.07 -25.20 32.91
C ARG A 37 3.52 -25.62 32.66
N GLU A 38 3.73 -26.71 31.93
CA GLU A 38 5.07 -27.17 31.56
C GLU A 38 5.83 -26.15 30.70
N ALA A 39 5.11 -25.42 29.85
CA ALA A 39 5.66 -24.34 29.03
C ALA A 39 5.79 -22.98 29.76
N ASN A 40 5.54 -22.92 31.08
CA ASN A 40 5.45 -21.69 31.87
C ASN A 40 4.47 -20.65 31.27
N ALA A 41 3.43 -21.09 30.57
CA ALA A 41 2.43 -20.24 29.93
C ALA A 41 1.18 -20.02 30.78
N TYR A 42 0.88 -20.93 31.70
CA TYR A 42 -0.36 -20.93 32.48
C TYR A 42 -0.62 -19.61 33.23
N ASP A 43 0.38 -19.11 33.94
CA ASP A 43 0.20 -17.96 34.83
C ASP A 43 -0.21 -16.69 34.08
N PHE A 44 0.43 -16.41 32.93
CA PHE A 44 0.04 -15.25 32.12
C PHE A 44 -1.27 -15.47 31.36
N ILE A 45 -1.59 -16.71 30.98
CA ILE A 45 -2.89 -16.98 30.34
C ILE A 45 -4.01 -16.69 31.34
N MET A 46 -3.82 -17.00 32.62
CA MET A 46 -4.81 -16.75 33.67
C MET A 46 -5.00 -15.27 34.01
N THR A 47 -4.06 -14.39 33.68
CA THR A 47 -4.24 -12.94 33.85
C THR A 47 -5.03 -12.30 32.71
N LEU A 48 -5.25 -13.01 31.60
CA LEU A 48 -6.06 -12.51 30.48
C LEU A 48 -7.56 -12.56 30.84
N PRO A 49 -8.38 -11.61 30.33
CA PRO A 49 -9.82 -11.55 30.62
C PRO A 49 -10.57 -12.86 30.33
N ASP A 50 -10.31 -13.45 29.17
CA ASP A 50 -10.99 -14.66 28.69
C ASP A 50 -10.14 -15.93 28.85
N LYS A 51 -9.00 -15.83 29.54
CA LYS A 51 -8.09 -16.95 29.82
C LYS A 51 -7.73 -17.73 28.54
N PHE A 52 -7.99 -19.04 28.51
CA PHE A 52 -7.74 -19.91 27.36
C PHE A 52 -8.62 -19.63 26.13
N GLU A 53 -9.77 -18.98 26.33
CA GLU A 53 -10.70 -18.59 25.26
C GLU A 53 -10.34 -17.23 24.63
N THR A 54 -9.29 -16.57 25.12
CA THR A 54 -8.78 -15.32 24.53
C THR A 54 -8.41 -15.56 23.06
N LEU A 55 -8.98 -14.77 22.14
CA LEU A 55 -8.59 -14.78 20.73
C LEU A 55 -7.19 -14.17 20.55
N VAL A 56 -6.34 -14.87 19.80
CA VAL A 56 -4.99 -14.43 19.42
C VAL A 56 -4.85 -14.40 17.89
N GLY A 57 -3.71 -13.91 17.39
CA GLY A 57 -3.43 -13.76 15.95
C GLY A 57 -3.73 -12.34 15.44
N ASP A 58 -3.75 -12.14 14.12
CA ASP A 58 -3.82 -10.81 13.48
C ASP A 58 -5.06 -9.97 13.86
N ARG A 59 -6.15 -10.64 14.25
CA ARG A 59 -7.42 -10.03 14.68
C ARG A 59 -7.68 -10.13 16.18
N GLY A 60 -6.75 -10.73 16.94
CA GLY A 60 -6.90 -11.00 18.38
C GLY A 60 -6.04 -10.10 19.25
N THR A 61 -5.94 -10.47 20.53
CA THR A 61 -5.06 -9.81 21.51
C THR A 61 -3.61 -9.93 21.06
N GLN A 62 -2.89 -8.80 21.04
CA GLN A 62 -1.46 -8.79 20.74
C GLN A 62 -0.69 -9.36 21.93
N MET A 63 0.14 -10.37 21.65
CA MET A 63 0.95 -11.09 22.64
C MET A 63 2.43 -10.73 22.45
N SER A 64 3.20 -10.68 23.53
CA SER A 64 4.65 -10.48 23.43
C SER A 64 5.32 -11.67 22.74
N GLY A 65 6.53 -11.47 22.19
CA GLY A 65 7.29 -12.55 21.55
C GLY A 65 7.46 -13.76 22.49
N GLY A 66 7.80 -13.51 23.76
CA GLY A 66 7.97 -14.56 24.77
C GLY A 66 6.68 -15.29 25.12
N GLN A 67 5.54 -14.59 25.15
CA GLN A 67 4.23 -15.23 25.35
C GLN A 67 3.85 -16.12 24.16
N LYS A 68 4.05 -15.63 22.92
CA LYS A 68 3.82 -16.43 21.70
C LYS A 68 4.69 -17.68 21.70
N GLN A 69 5.96 -17.56 22.10
CA GLN A 69 6.89 -18.68 22.15
C GLN A 69 6.47 -19.74 23.16
N ARG A 70 6.02 -19.34 24.36
CA ARG A 70 5.51 -20.28 25.38
C ARG A 70 4.27 -21.03 24.92
N ILE A 71 3.35 -20.39 24.19
CA ILE A 71 2.19 -21.06 23.59
C ILE A 71 2.64 -22.06 22.51
N ALA A 72 3.61 -21.70 21.67
CA ALA A 72 4.17 -22.59 20.66
C ALA A 72 4.87 -23.82 21.29
N ILE A 73 5.57 -23.64 22.42
CA ILE A 73 6.14 -24.74 23.20
C ILE A 73 5.03 -25.64 23.74
N ALA A 74 3.98 -25.09 24.37
CA ALA A 74 2.84 -25.87 24.84
C ALA A 74 2.18 -26.69 23.71
N ARG A 75 2.03 -26.10 22.52
CA ARG A 75 1.55 -26.78 21.30
C ARG A 75 2.44 -27.95 20.90
N ALA A 76 3.76 -27.78 20.95
CA ALA A 76 4.70 -28.86 20.67
C ALA A 76 4.66 -29.98 21.75
N LEU A 77 4.44 -29.61 23.02
CA LEU A 77 4.38 -30.54 24.15
C LEU A 77 3.14 -31.40 24.19
N VAL A 78 1.98 -30.85 23.82
CA VAL A 78 0.70 -31.58 23.84
C VAL A 78 0.73 -32.80 22.91
N ARG A 79 1.63 -32.79 21.93
CA ARG A 79 1.90 -33.90 20.99
C ARG A 79 2.67 -35.06 21.63
N ASN A 80 3.24 -34.85 22.82
CA ASN A 80 4.16 -35.74 23.54
C ASN A 80 5.26 -36.35 22.64
N PRO A 81 6.12 -35.52 22.02
CA PRO A 81 7.09 -35.99 21.04
C PRO A 81 8.26 -36.73 21.70
N LYS A 82 8.77 -37.78 21.03
CA LYS A 82 10.02 -38.47 21.43
C LYS A 82 11.28 -37.72 20.97
N ILE A 83 11.14 -36.94 19.90
CA ILE A 83 12.20 -36.12 19.30
C ILE A 83 11.72 -34.66 19.27
N LEU A 84 12.51 -33.75 19.82
CA LEU A 84 12.22 -32.33 19.87
C LEU A 84 13.29 -31.56 19.07
N LEU A 85 12.84 -30.69 18.17
CA LEU A 85 13.70 -29.80 17.40
C LEU A 85 13.45 -28.37 17.90
N LEU A 86 14.50 -27.73 18.39
CA LEU A 86 14.48 -26.33 18.84
C LEU A 86 15.36 -25.53 17.88
N ASP A 87 14.73 -24.71 17.05
CA ASP A 87 15.41 -23.89 16.04
C ASP A 87 15.41 -22.43 16.48
N GLU A 88 16.53 -21.98 17.06
CA GLU A 88 16.74 -20.64 17.59
C GLU A 88 15.61 -20.10 18.47
N ALA A 89 15.05 -20.97 19.32
CA ALA A 89 13.81 -20.70 20.05
C ALA A 89 13.85 -19.50 21.04
N THR A 90 15.01 -18.88 21.27
CA THR A 90 15.21 -17.75 22.18
C THR A 90 15.86 -16.53 21.52
N SER A 91 16.18 -16.54 20.22
CA SER A 91 16.99 -15.47 19.62
C SER A 91 16.21 -14.15 19.46
N ALA A 92 14.90 -14.22 19.20
CA ALA A 92 14.03 -13.05 19.00
C ALA A 92 13.37 -12.51 20.29
N LEU A 93 13.82 -12.94 21.48
CA LEU A 93 13.23 -12.58 22.77
C LEU A 93 14.08 -11.54 23.54
N ASP A 94 13.39 -10.71 24.33
CA ASP A 94 14.00 -9.88 25.38
C ASP A 94 14.58 -10.75 26.51
N ALA A 95 15.51 -10.20 27.30
CA ALA A 95 16.28 -10.94 28.30
C ALA A 95 15.43 -11.56 29.43
N GLU A 96 14.37 -10.86 29.86
CA GLU A 96 13.45 -11.36 30.88
C GLU A 96 12.64 -12.55 30.33
N SER A 97 12.02 -12.36 29.16
CA SER A 97 11.27 -13.43 28.48
C SER A 97 12.15 -14.63 28.12
N GLU A 98 13.40 -14.40 27.71
CA GLU A 98 14.36 -15.47 27.41
C GLU A 98 14.56 -16.37 28.62
N THR A 99 14.81 -15.81 29.80
CA THR A 99 15.09 -16.60 31.01
C THR A 99 13.92 -17.53 31.34
N ILE A 100 12.69 -17.04 31.20
CA ILE A 100 11.46 -17.79 31.46
C ILE A 100 11.26 -18.91 30.42
N VAL A 101 11.50 -18.60 29.14
CA VAL A 101 11.39 -19.56 28.04
C VAL A 101 12.47 -20.63 28.14
N GLN A 102 13.70 -20.25 28.48
CA GLN A 102 14.81 -21.18 28.66
C GLN A 102 14.52 -22.17 29.80
N ALA A 103 14.00 -21.69 30.93
CA ALA A 103 13.59 -22.55 32.03
C ALA A 103 12.47 -23.54 31.64
N ALA A 104 11.57 -23.14 30.73
CA ALA A 104 10.58 -24.07 30.16
C ALA A 104 11.25 -25.11 29.26
N LEU A 105 12.12 -24.69 28.34
CA LEU A 105 12.85 -25.60 27.44
C LEU A 105 13.69 -26.63 28.20
N ASP A 106 14.37 -26.24 29.28
CA ASP A 106 15.19 -27.15 30.08
C ASP A 106 14.37 -28.24 30.79
N LYS A 107 13.17 -27.91 31.30
CA LYS A 107 12.23 -28.92 31.83
C LYS A 107 11.75 -29.86 30.73
N VAL A 108 11.42 -29.29 29.58
CA VAL A 108 10.83 -29.99 28.43
C VAL A 108 11.79 -30.97 27.76
N ARG A 109 13.09 -30.71 27.82
CA ARG A 109 14.15 -31.57 27.28
C ARG A 109 14.30 -32.89 28.04
N GLN A 110 13.90 -32.94 29.32
CA GLN A 110 14.10 -34.13 30.15
C GLN A 110 13.29 -35.32 29.58
N GLY A 111 13.98 -36.45 29.36
CA GLY A 111 13.36 -37.67 28.84
C GLY A 111 13.06 -37.66 27.33
N ARG A 112 13.57 -36.68 26.56
CA ARG A 112 13.36 -36.56 25.11
C ARG A 112 14.68 -36.35 24.37
N THR A 113 14.82 -36.95 23.19
CA THR A 113 15.95 -36.62 22.30
C THR A 113 15.74 -35.22 21.74
N THR A 114 16.58 -34.26 22.11
CA THR A 114 16.43 -32.86 21.67
C THR A 114 17.61 -32.42 20.83
N ILE A 115 17.33 -31.88 19.65
CA ILE A 115 18.31 -31.20 18.79
C ILE A 115 18.05 -29.71 18.90
N ILE A 116 19.08 -28.95 19.26
CA ILE A 116 19.00 -27.50 19.47
C ILE A 116 19.95 -26.82 18.48
N VAL A 117 19.38 -25.92 17.69
CA VAL A 117 20.12 -24.92 16.93
C VAL A 117 19.99 -23.62 17.71
N ALA A 118 21.12 -23.01 18.07
CA ALA A 118 21.11 -21.85 18.94
C ALA A 118 22.17 -20.84 18.56
N HIS A 119 21.79 -19.56 18.69
CA HIS A 119 22.67 -18.40 18.55
C HIS A 119 23.16 -17.87 19.92
N ARG A 120 22.60 -18.36 21.03
CA ARG A 120 22.95 -17.94 22.39
C ARG A 120 23.68 -19.03 23.16
N LEU A 121 24.87 -18.70 23.63
CA LEU A 121 25.75 -19.59 24.39
C LEU A 121 25.11 -20.20 25.66
N SER A 122 24.26 -19.42 26.33
CA SER A 122 23.52 -19.82 27.53
C SER A 122 22.73 -21.11 27.32
N THR A 123 22.17 -21.30 26.12
CA THR A 123 21.29 -22.43 25.79
C THR A 123 22.05 -23.72 25.44
N ILE A 124 23.29 -23.60 24.94
CA ILE A 124 24.12 -24.71 24.46
C ILE A 124 25.12 -25.22 25.50
N ARG A 125 25.46 -24.42 26.52
CA ARG A 125 26.47 -24.77 27.53
C ARG A 125 26.18 -26.09 28.25
N ASN A 126 24.90 -26.36 28.53
CA ASN A 126 24.45 -27.54 29.25
C ASN A 126 24.05 -28.71 28.32
N ALA A 127 24.42 -28.67 27.04
CA ALA A 127 24.14 -29.77 26.13
C ALA A 127 25.07 -30.97 26.37
N ASP A 128 24.53 -32.19 26.22
CA ASP A 128 25.31 -33.42 26.35
C ASP A 128 26.42 -33.53 25.30
N VAL A 129 26.12 -33.08 24.08
CA VAL A 129 27.05 -33.05 22.94
C VAL A 129 26.78 -31.77 22.14
N ILE A 130 27.86 -31.07 21.80
CA ILE A 130 27.85 -29.89 20.94
C ILE A 130 28.55 -30.25 19.63
N ALA A 131 27.94 -29.88 18.50
CA ALA A 131 28.50 -30.05 17.17
C ALA A 131 28.74 -28.68 16.52
N GLY A 132 30.00 -28.37 16.21
CA GLY A 132 30.42 -27.17 15.50
C GLY A 132 30.42 -27.41 13.99
N PHE A 133 29.69 -26.57 13.25
CA PHE A 133 29.61 -26.63 11.80
C PHE A 133 30.50 -25.56 11.15
N GLN A 134 31.18 -25.92 10.06
CA GLN A 134 31.87 -24.98 9.20
C GLN A 134 31.62 -25.36 7.73
N LYS A 135 31.10 -24.41 6.93
CA LYS A 135 30.81 -24.61 5.50
C LYS A 135 29.94 -25.86 5.18
N GLY A 136 29.05 -26.23 6.11
CA GLY A 136 28.14 -27.37 5.94
C GLY A 136 28.68 -28.72 6.43
N GLU A 137 29.92 -28.78 6.94
CA GLU A 137 30.52 -29.98 7.53
C GLU A 137 30.68 -29.84 9.05
N ILE A 138 30.57 -30.95 9.78
CA ILE A 138 30.83 -30.98 11.23
C ILE A 138 32.35 -31.05 11.42
N VAL A 139 32.94 -29.97 11.92
CA VAL A 139 34.39 -29.87 12.17
C VAL A 139 34.77 -30.24 13.60
N GLU A 140 33.85 -30.05 14.54
CA GLU A 140 34.08 -30.22 15.97
C GLU A 140 32.90 -30.91 16.63
N LEU A 141 33.19 -31.86 17.52
CA LEU A 141 32.18 -32.56 18.32
C LEU A 141 32.75 -32.84 19.71
N GLY A 142 31.97 -32.53 20.75
CA GLY A 142 32.37 -32.76 22.14
C GLY A 142 31.48 -32.04 23.15
N THR A 143 31.84 -32.14 24.42
CA THR A 143 31.23 -31.34 25.50
C THR A 143 31.78 -29.91 25.50
N HIS A 144 31.10 -28.98 26.19
CA HIS A 144 31.56 -27.60 26.35
C HIS A 144 33.04 -27.53 26.78
N SER A 145 33.43 -28.25 27.84
CA SER A 145 34.80 -28.23 28.34
C SER A 145 35.83 -28.74 27.32
N GLN A 146 35.51 -29.82 26.60
CA GLN A 146 36.40 -30.39 25.58
C GLN A 146 36.57 -29.47 24.37
N LEU A 147 35.51 -28.76 23.98
CA LEU A 147 35.57 -27.83 22.85
C LEU A 147 36.26 -26.51 23.19
N MET A 148 36.20 -26.09 24.47
CA MET A 148 36.95 -24.93 24.94
C MET A 148 38.47 -25.20 24.95
N GLU A 149 38.91 -26.40 25.34
CA GLU A 149 40.33 -26.78 25.33
C GLU A 149 40.91 -26.94 23.91
N LYS A 150 40.07 -27.29 22.92
CA LYS A 150 40.49 -27.43 21.52
C LYS A 150 40.73 -26.10 20.81
N GLU A 151 40.36 -24.96 21.41
CA GLU A 151 40.51 -23.61 20.85
C GLU A 151 39.99 -23.45 19.41
N GLY A 152 38.94 -24.20 19.07
CA GLY A 152 38.39 -24.30 17.72
C GLY A 152 37.35 -23.23 17.35
N VAL A 153 36.48 -23.58 16.39
CA VAL A 153 35.34 -22.75 15.95
C VAL A 153 34.42 -22.44 17.12
N TYR A 154 34.12 -23.44 17.96
CA TYR A 154 33.27 -23.24 19.13
C TYR A 154 33.88 -22.24 20.12
N HIS A 155 35.16 -22.40 20.49
CA HIS A 155 35.88 -21.50 21.39
C HIS A 155 35.90 -20.05 20.88
N THR A 156 36.16 -19.88 19.57
CA THR A 156 36.18 -18.57 18.93
C THR A 156 34.83 -17.84 19.06
N LEU A 157 33.73 -18.54 18.78
CA LEU A 157 32.37 -18.00 18.90
C LEU A 157 32.02 -17.64 20.36
N VAL A 158 32.39 -18.52 21.30
CA VAL A 158 32.18 -18.31 22.74
C VAL A 158 32.89 -17.05 23.22
N THR A 159 34.15 -16.89 22.83
CA THR A 159 34.98 -15.76 23.20
C THR A 159 34.39 -14.46 22.66
N MET A 160 34.02 -14.42 21.38
CA MET A 160 33.41 -13.23 20.75
C MET A 160 32.09 -12.81 21.40
N GLN A 161 31.23 -13.77 21.78
CA GLN A 161 29.95 -13.45 22.40
C GLN A 161 30.09 -12.96 23.84
N THR A 162 31.07 -13.51 24.59
CA THR A 162 31.36 -13.08 25.97
C THR A 162 31.91 -11.66 26.01
N PHE A 163 32.82 -11.31 25.09
CA PHE A 163 33.34 -9.93 25.00
C PHE A 163 32.25 -8.89 24.69
N LYS A 164 31.32 -9.20 23.78
CA LYS A 164 30.19 -8.30 23.50
C LYS A 164 29.28 -8.06 24.70
N SER A 165 29.00 -9.10 25.48
CA SER A 165 28.19 -8.98 26.70
C SER A 165 28.89 -8.20 27.81
N SER A 166 30.24 -8.15 27.82
CA SER A 166 31.03 -7.36 28.75
C SER A 166 31.03 -5.87 28.39
N GLU A 167 31.17 -5.54 27.10
CA GLU A 167 31.15 -4.15 26.61
C GLU A 167 29.76 -3.50 26.77
N GLU A 168 28.67 -4.23 26.50
CA GLU A 168 27.29 -3.76 26.73
C GLU A 168 26.97 -3.55 28.23
N GLY A 169 27.69 -4.22 29.13
CA GLY A 169 27.56 -4.05 30.58
C GLY A 169 28.36 -2.87 31.15
N GLU A 170 29.44 -2.45 30.47
CA GLU A 170 30.25 -1.29 30.87
C GLU A 170 29.64 0.04 30.37
N GLU A 171 28.99 0.06 29.20
CA GLU A 171 28.26 1.24 28.71
C GLU A 171 27.10 1.67 29.64
N ALA A 172 26.47 0.73 30.36
CA ALA A 172 25.38 1.04 31.29
C ALA A 172 25.85 1.69 32.62
N VAL A 173 27.15 1.64 32.94
CA VAL A 173 27.70 2.21 34.18
C VAL A 173 28.30 3.61 33.95
N GLU A 174 28.81 3.89 32.75
CA GLU A 174 29.36 5.23 32.43
C GLU A 174 28.29 6.30 32.16
N GLU A 175 27.08 5.93 31.77
CA GLU A 175 26.01 6.89 31.43
C GLU A 175 25.35 7.56 32.67
N GLN A 176 25.61 7.06 33.90
CA GLN A 176 25.05 7.64 35.13
C GLN A 176 25.98 8.60 35.91
N VAL A 177 27.24 8.80 35.48
CA VAL A 177 28.22 9.59 36.26
C VAL A 177 28.51 10.98 35.66
N LEU A 178 28.03 11.32 34.46
CA LEU A 178 28.44 12.55 33.75
C LEU A 178 27.36 13.64 33.63
N GLU A 179 26.21 13.53 34.28
CA GLU A 179 25.13 14.54 34.21
C GLU A 179 25.24 15.73 35.20
N GLU A 180 26.39 15.92 35.87
CA GLU A 180 26.68 17.15 36.61
C GLU A 180 28.04 17.75 36.24
N LYS A 181 28.11 18.47 35.12
CA LYS A 181 28.70 19.84 35.04
C LYS A 181 28.76 20.38 33.61
N SER A 182 28.02 21.47 33.41
CA SER A 182 28.44 22.70 32.74
C SER A 182 28.76 22.69 31.23
N ALA A 183 27.79 23.24 30.49
CA ALA A 183 27.90 24.34 29.54
C ALA A 183 29.17 24.53 28.66
N SER A 184 28.87 24.53 27.35
CA SER A 184 29.41 25.39 26.27
C SER A 184 30.59 24.91 25.43
N VAL A 185 30.40 25.15 24.11
CA VAL A 185 31.37 25.32 23.00
C VAL A 185 31.41 24.19 21.96
N THR A 186 30.79 24.45 20.81
CA THR A 186 31.19 24.01 19.45
C THR A 186 32.39 24.83 18.97
N PRO A 187 33.34 24.36 18.12
CA PRO A 187 32.98 23.83 16.79
C PRO A 187 33.90 22.76 16.15
N PHE A 188 33.28 22.03 15.21
CA PHE A 188 33.79 21.60 13.89
C PHE A 188 35.08 20.76 13.79
N SER A 189 34.95 19.50 13.36
CA SER A 189 35.53 19.05 12.07
C SER A 189 35.05 17.66 11.66
N GLU A 190 34.98 17.50 10.34
CA GLU A 190 34.46 16.40 9.53
C GLU A 190 35.11 15.04 9.83
N THR A 191 34.39 13.94 9.59
CA THR A 191 34.57 13.08 8.39
C THR A 191 33.88 11.71 8.61
N THR A 192 32.91 11.39 7.73
CA THR A 192 32.45 10.03 7.29
C THR A 192 31.92 9.05 8.36
N LEU A 193 30.70 8.50 8.29
CA LEU A 193 30.17 7.65 7.22
C LEU A 193 28.63 7.62 7.25
N ILE A 194 28.01 8.01 6.14
CA ILE A 194 26.56 7.93 5.92
C ILE A 194 26.18 6.46 5.68
N ARG A 195 25.56 5.80 6.66
CA ARG A 195 24.89 4.50 6.48
C ARG A 195 23.53 4.71 5.82
N ARG A 196 23.53 4.67 4.48
CA ARG A 196 22.32 4.59 3.63
C ARG A 196 21.43 3.42 4.06
N LYS A 197 20.23 3.70 4.59
CA LYS A 197 19.15 2.71 4.67
C LYS A 197 18.47 2.64 3.30
N SER A 198 18.74 1.55 2.58
CA SER A 198 18.18 1.27 1.25
C SER A 198 16.70 0.92 1.37
N THR A 199 15.83 1.81 0.94
CA THR A 199 14.47 1.47 0.52
C THR A 199 14.53 0.98 -0.92
N LYS A 200 14.55 -0.33 -1.12
CA LYS A 200 14.31 -0.94 -2.43
C LYS A 200 12.82 -0.77 -2.77
N GLY A 201 12.54 0.23 -3.60
CA GLY A 201 11.39 0.20 -4.48
C GLY A 201 11.59 -0.88 -5.55
N SER A 202 10.62 -1.76 -5.69
CA SER A 202 10.46 -2.56 -6.90
C SER A 202 9.06 -2.30 -7.45
N SER A 203 9.03 -1.43 -8.45
CA SER A 203 7.93 -1.25 -9.37
C SER A 203 8.00 -2.35 -10.45
N PHE A 204 6.91 -3.07 -10.69
CA PHE A 204 6.22 -3.26 -11.99
C PHE A 204 5.46 -4.60 -12.09
N ILE A 205 4.14 -4.46 -12.32
CA ILE A 205 3.22 -5.20 -13.20
C ILE A 205 2.99 -6.71 -13.01
N GLY A 206 1.78 -7.03 -12.53
CA GLY A 206 0.79 -7.79 -13.29
C GLY A 206 0.80 -9.31 -13.17
N SER A 207 -0.08 -9.85 -12.32
CA SER A 207 -0.93 -10.99 -12.70
C SER A 207 -2.16 -11.05 -11.80
N GLU A 208 -3.30 -11.32 -12.44
CA GLU A 208 -4.66 -11.32 -11.91
C GLU A 208 -4.96 -12.45 -10.92
N LYS A 209 -6.10 -12.25 -10.22
CA LYS A 209 -6.89 -13.19 -9.42
C LYS A 209 -6.39 -13.50 -8.01
N GLY A 210 -6.85 -12.67 -7.09
CA GLY A 210 -6.91 -12.95 -5.65
C GLY A 210 -8.12 -12.24 -5.05
N ASP A 211 -9.07 -13.06 -4.64
CA ASP A 211 -10.36 -12.86 -3.98
C ASP A 211 -10.82 -11.47 -3.51
N LYS A 212 -12.09 -11.20 -3.83
CA LYS A 212 -12.88 -10.09 -3.29
C LYS A 212 -13.32 -10.47 -1.87
N ASP A 213 -12.54 -10.06 -0.88
CA ASP A 213 -13.09 -9.78 0.45
C ASP A 213 -12.49 -8.46 0.96
N LYS A 214 -12.94 -7.36 0.34
CA LYS A 214 -12.80 -6.04 0.94
C LYS A 214 -13.88 -5.96 2.02
N THR A 215 -13.48 -6.21 3.25
CA THR A 215 -14.17 -5.63 4.41
C THR A 215 -14.26 -4.13 4.15
N GLU A 216 -15.46 -3.65 3.83
CA GLU A 216 -15.79 -2.24 3.76
C GLU A 216 -15.55 -1.67 5.17
N LYS A 217 -14.32 -1.24 5.45
CA LYS A 217 -14.13 -0.16 6.40
C LYS A 217 -14.72 1.04 5.71
N GLU A 218 -15.92 1.41 6.15
CA GLU A 218 -16.53 2.71 5.88
C GLU A 218 -15.46 3.77 6.16
N GLU A 219 -14.81 4.24 5.11
CA GLU A 219 -14.02 5.46 5.19
C GLU A 219 -15.04 6.56 5.41
N GLU A 220 -15.03 7.17 6.61
CA GLU A 220 -15.73 8.42 6.86
C GLU A 220 -15.27 9.42 5.80
N ASP A 221 -15.99 9.51 4.69
CA ASP A 221 -15.81 10.56 3.71
C ASP A 221 -16.15 11.86 4.44
N GLU A 222 -15.13 12.68 4.72
CA GLU A 222 -15.35 14.08 5.04
C GLU A 222 -16.29 14.61 3.96
N GLU A 223 -17.49 15.08 4.37
CA GLU A 223 -18.45 15.74 3.49
C GLU A 223 -17.81 17.01 2.91
N VAL A 224 -16.92 16.86 1.93
CA VAL A 224 -16.36 17.99 1.20
C VAL A 224 -17.52 18.61 0.43
N PRO A 225 -17.85 19.89 0.69
CA PRO A 225 -19.00 20.52 0.06
C PRO A 225 -18.84 20.49 -1.46
N PRO A 226 -19.92 20.19 -2.20
CA PRO A 226 -19.85 20.12 -3.65
C PRO A 226 -19.40 21.48 -4.19
N VAL A 227 -18.24 21.48 -4.85
CA VAL A 227 -17.72 22.70 -5.48
C VAL A 227 -18.54 23.04 -6.71
N SER A 228 -19.03 24.29 -6.76
CA SER A 228 -19.72 24.81 -7.95
C SER A 228 -18.80 24.80 -9.17
N PHE A 229 -19.28 24.27 -10.30
CA PHE A 229 -18.57 24.27 -11.59
C PHE A 229 -18.09 25.66 -12.02
N LEU A 230 -18.82 26.72 -11.67
CA LEU A 230 -18.44 28.10 -11.97
C LEU A 230 -17.16 28.52 -11.26
N LYS A 231 -16.92 28.00 -10.04
CA LYS A 231 -15.71 28.29 -9.28
C LYS A 231 -14.48 27.66 -9.94
N VAL A 232 -14.63 26.45 -10.48
CA VAL A 232 -13.59 25.78 -11.28
C VAL A 232 -13.33 26.54 -12.57
N LEU A 233 -14.39 26.98 -13.26
CA LEU A 233 -14.26 27.78 -14.48
C LEU A 233 -13.56 29.13 -14.21
N LYS A 234 -13.78 29.73 -13.03
CA LYS A 234 -13.11 30.96 -12.60
C LYS A 234 -11.59 30.80 -12.50
N LEU A 235 -11.09 29.61 -12.17
CA LEU A 235 -9.65 29.33 -12.15
C LEU A 235 -9.03 29.36 -13.56
N ASN A 236 -9.85 29.19 -14.60
CA ASN A 236 -9.43 29.24 -16.00
C ASN A 236 -9.53 30.65 -16.64
N LEU A 237 -9.90 31.69 -15.88
CA LEU A 237 -10.02 33.07 -16.35
C LEU A 237 -8.82 33.60 -17.17
N PRO A 238 -7.56 33.30 -16.84
CA PRO A 238 -6.42 33.81 -17.61
C PRO A 238 -6.40 33.31 -19.07
N GLU A 239 -7.01 32.16 -19.34
CA GLU A 239 -7.04 31.53 -20.67
C GLU A 239 -8.38 31.81 -21.41
N TRP A 240 -9.12 32.85 -21.01
CA TRP A 240 -10.39 33.22 -21.62
C TRP A 240 -10.38 33.37 -23.14
N PRO A 241 -9.28 33.82 -23.82
CA PRO A 241 -9.29 33.92 -25.28
C PRO A 241 -9.46 32.57 -25.95
N TYR A 242 -8.82 31.52 -25.44
CA TYR A 242 -8.98 30.15 -25.96
C TYR A 242 -10.39 29.64 -25.73
N MET A 243 -11.00 29.95 -24.58
CA MET A 243 -12.37 29.58 -24.27
C MET A 243 -13.37 30.25 -25.23
N VAL A 244 -13.20 31.55 -25.51
CA VAL A 244 -14.09 32.29 -26.43
C VAL A 244 -13.96 31.78 -27.85
N VAL A 245 -12.74 31.59 -28.36
CA VAL A 245 -12.51 31.02 -29.69
C VAL A 245 -13.13 29.62 -29.79
N GLY A 246 -12.94 28.79 -28.76
CA GLY A 246 -13.52 27.46 -28.69
C GLY A 246 -15.05 27.46 -28.74
N VAL A 247 -15.72 28.36 -28.00
CA VAL A 247 -17.19 28.50 -28.00
C VAL A 247 -17.71 28.99 -29.36
N ILE A 248 -17.03 29.93 -30.01
CA ILE A 248 -17.39 30.40 -31.36
C ILE A 248 -17.30 29.23 -32.36
N CYS A 249 -16.19 28.49 -32.36
CA CYS A 249 -16.03 27.31 -33.22
C CYS A 249 -17.07 26.22 -32.94
N ALA A 250 -17.37 25.95 -31.66
CA ALA A 250 -18.39 24.98 -31.26
C ALA A 250 -19.80 25.40 -31.71
N THR A 251 -20.10 26.70 -31.67
CA THR A 251 -21.38 27.25 -32.12
C THR A 251 -21.53 27.12 -33.64
N ILE A 252 -20.48 27.44 -34.40
CA ILE A 252 -20.47 27.25 -35.85
C ILE A 252 -20.70 25.78 -36.17
N ASN A 253 -19.90 24.88 -35.59
CA ASN A 253 -19.98 23.44 -35.83
C ASN A 253 -21.36 22.86 -35.43
N GLY A 254 -21.97 23.35 -34.35
CA GLY A 254 -23.32 22.98 -33.94
C GLY A 254 -24.39 23.38 -34.98
N GLY A 255 -24.25 24.56 -35.59
CA GLY A 255 -25.14 25.02 -36.66
C GLY A 255 -24.94 24.30 -38.01
N MET A 256 -23.85 23.56 -38.19
CA MET A 256 -23.59 22.83 -39.43
C MET A 256 -24.47 21.59 -39.58
N GLN A 257 -24.86 20.93 -38.48
CA GLN A 257 -25.71 19.74 -38.53
C GLN A 257 -27.10 20.04 -39.13
N PRO A 258 -27.82 21.10 -38.70
CA PRO A 258 -29.11 21.43 -39.31
C PRO A 258 -28.97 21.99 -40.72
N LEU A 259 -27.90 22.75 -41.00
CA LEU A 259 -27.61 23.24 -42.34
C LEU A 259 -27.40 22.09 -43.34
N PHE A 260 -26.69 21.04 -42.92
CA PHE A 260 -26.53 19.80 -43.68
C PHE A 260 -27.89 19.18 -44.01
N ALA A 261 -28.79 19.07 -43.03
CA ALA A 261 -30.12 18.51 -43.22
C ALA A 261 -30.97 19.32 -44.22
N VAL A 262 -30.91 20.66 -44.18
CA VAL A 262 -31.63 21.52 -45.13
C VAL A 262 -31.11 21.35 -46.54
N ILE A 263 -29.80 21.38 -46.76
CA ILE A 263 -29.21 21.24 -48.09
C ILE A 263 -29.49 19.83 -48.63
N PHE A 264 -29.45 18.81 -47.78
CA PHE A 264 -29.82 17.45 -48.15
C PHE A 264 -31.31 17.31 -48.52
N SER A 265 -32.20 18.01 -47.84
CA SER A 265 -33.61 18.06 -48.24
C SER A 265 -33.78 18.73 -49.61
N LYS A 266 -33.07 19.85 -49.85
CA LYS A 266 -33.12 20.57 -51.14
C LYS A 266 -32.53 19.76 -52.29
N ILE A 267 -31.47 18.98 -52.09
CA ILE A 267 -30.91 18.14 -53.17
C ILE A 267 -31.90 17.04 -53.59
N ILE A 268 -32.61 16.43 -52.64
CA ILE A 268 -33.66 15.45 -52.95
C ILE A 268 -34.80 16.11 -53.73
N ALA A 269 -35.21 17.32 -53.34
CA ALA A 269 -36.28 18.05 -54.03
C ALA A 269 -35.91 18.41 -55.48
N VAL A 270 -34.63 18.69 -55.78
CA VAL A 270 -34.18 18.98 -57.15
C VAL A 270 -34.42 17.79 -58.09
N PHE A 271 -34.33 16.54 -57.60
CA PHE A 271 -34.59 15.36 -58.43
C PHE A 271 -36.07 15.16 -58.80
N ALA A 272 -36.99 15.90 -58.18
CA ALA A 272 -38.41 15.88 -58.53
C ALA A 272 -38.75 16.82 -59.71
N GLU A 273 -37.82 17.69 -60.12
CA GLU A 273 -38.02 18.66 -61.21
C GLU A 273 -37.94 17.97 -62.60
N GLN A 274 -38.79 18.38 -63.55
CA GLN A 274 -38.87 17.74 -64.88
C GLN A 274 -37.81 18.24 -65.88
N ASP A 275 -37.21 19.41 -65.64
CA ASP A 275 -36.23 20.03 -66.53
C ASP A 275 -34.79 19.55 -66.26
N GLN A 276 -34.23 18.81 -67.23
CA GLN A 276 -32.90 18.20 -67.14
C GLN A 276 -31.76 19.22 -66.98
N GLU A 277 -31.89 20.42 -67.56
CA GLU A 277 -30.81 21.41 -67.53
C GLU A 277 -30.76 22.12 -66.17
N LEU A 278 -31.93 22.42 -65.59
CA LEU A 278 -32.06 22.97 -64.24
C LEU A 278 -31.59 21.99 -63.16
N VAL A 279 -31.90 20.69 -63.30
CA VAL A 279 -31.43 19.64 -62.38
C VAL A 279 -29.91 19.61 -62.32
N ARG A 280 -29.22 19.68 -63.47
CA ARG A 280 -27.75 19.64 -63.54
C ARG A 280 -27.12 20.86 -62.86
N GLN A 281 -27.64 22.06 -63.12
CA GLN A 281 -27.10 23.29 -62.54
C GLN A 281 -27.30 23.35 -61.02
N ARG A 282 -28.51 23.01 -60.53
CA ARG A 282 -28.83 23.02 -59.09
C ARG A 282 -28.10 21.93 -58.32
N SER A 283 -27.95 20.73 -58.89
CA SER A 283 -27.20 19.63 -58.27
C SER A 283 -25.72 19.96 -58.11
N SER A 284 -25.10 20.59 -59.12
CA SER A 284 -23.70 21.05 -59.05
C SER A 284 -23.53 22.10 -57.93
N PHE A 285 -24.44 23.06 -57.84
CA PHE A 285 -24.42 24.08 -56.80
C PHE A 285 -24.49 23.49 -55.39
N TYR A 286 -25.46 22.61 -55.10
CA TYR A 286 -25.59 21.99 -53.77
C TYR A 286 -24.42 21.05 -53.45
N SER A 287 -23.83 20.37 -54.45
CA SER A 287 -22.64 19.53 -54.26
C SER A 287 -21.42 20.36 -53.82
N ILE A 288 -21.22 21.55 -54.42
CA ILE A 288 -20.16 22.48 -54.00
C ILE A 288 -20.42 22.97 -52.57
N MET A 289 -21.68 23.28 -52.22
CA MET A 289 -22.02 23.70 -50.85
C MET A 289 -21.68 22.61 -49.82
N PHE A 290 -21.92 21.33 -50.12
CA PHE A 290 -21.50 20.23 -49.24
C PHE A 290 -19.99 20.18 -49.05
N ALA A 291 -19.21 20.39 -50.11
CA ALA A 291 -17.75 20.44 -50.00
C ALA A 291 -17.29 21.60 -49.11
N VAL A 292 -17.89 22.78 -49.25
CA VAL A 292 -17.59 23.95 -48.40
C VAL A 292 -17.93 23.67 -46.93
N ILE A 293 -19.08 23.04 -46.66
CA ILE A 293 -19.46 22.61 -45.30
C ILE A 293 -18.44 21.61 -44.74
N GLY A 294 -17.98 20.64 -45.53
CA GLY A 294 -16.94 19.71 -45.10
C GLY A 294 -15.65 20.42 -44.65
N VAL A 295 -15.16 21.37 -45.45
CA VAL A 295 -13.95 22.15 -45.14
C VAL A 295 -14.13 23.02 -43.90
N VAL A 296 -15.25 23.73 -43.79
CA VAL A 296 -15.53 24.59 -42.62
C VAL A 296 -15.70 23.74 -41.36
N SER A 297 -16.33 22.56 -41.45
CA SER A 297 -16.47 21.64 -40.31
C SER A 297 -15.12 21.12 -39.85
N PHE A 298 -14.24 20.74 -40.78
CA PHE A 298 -12.89 20.29 -40.45
C PHE A 298 -12.09 21.37 -39.70
N ILE A 299 -12.09 22.61 -40.22
CA ILE A 299 -11.36 23.73 -39.62
C ILE A 299 -11.92 24.07 -38.23
N THR A 300 -13.25 24.16 -38.10
CA THR A 300 -13.90 24.51 -36.84
C THR A 300 -13.75 23.41 -35.78
N MET A 301 -13.84 22.12 -36.16
CA MET A 301 -13.62 20.99 -35.26
C MET A 301 -12.16 20.96 -34.76
N PHE A 302 -11.19 21.21 -35.65
CA PHE A 302 -9.78 21.28 -35.27
C PHE A 302 -9.51 22.43 -34.28
N LEU A 303 -9.98 23.64 -34.60
CA LEU A 303 -9.81 24.81 -33.73
C LEU A 303 -10.52 24.64 -32.39
N GLN A 304 -11.75 24.11 -32.39
CA GLN A 304 -12.51 23.78 -31.18
C GLN A 304 -11.73 22.82 -30.29
N GLY A 305 -11.24 21.70 -30.85
CA GLY A 305 -10.47 20.70 -30.12
C GLY A 305 -9.15 21.26 -29.58
N PHE A 306 -8.43 22.02 -30.38
CA PHE A 306 -7.17 22.64 -29.98
C PHE A 306 -7.35 23.66 -28.84
N CYS A 307 -8.33 24.56 -28.96
CA CYS A 307 -8.58 25.60 -27.97
C CYS A 307 -9.03 25.01 -26.62
N PHE A 308 -10.02 24.11 -26.61
CA PHE A 308 -10.47 23.48 -25.36
C PHE A 308 -9.45 22.49 -24.79
N GLY A 309 -8.69 21.80 -25.64
CA GLY A 309 -7.60 20.92 -25.21
C GLY A 309 -6.49 21.71 -24.51
N LYS A 310 -6.00 22.78 -25.14
CA LYS A 310 -4.96 23.65 -24.57
C LYS A 310 -5.42 24.31 -23.27
N ALA A 311 -6.62 24.87 -23.23
CA ALA A 311 -7.18 25.48 -22.02
C ALA A 311 -7.32 24.45 -20.89
N GLY A 312 -7.72 23.22 -21.22
CA GLY A 312 -7.81 22.11 -20.29
C GLY A 312 -6.47 21.72 -19.67
N GLU A 313 -5.44 21.51 -20.50
CA GLU A 313 -4.09 21.14 -20.02
C GLU A 313 -3.48 22.22 -19.11
N ILE A 314 -3.66 23.50 -19.45
CA ILE A 314 -3.19 24.61 -18.62
C ILE A 314 -3.90 24.61 -17.27
N LEU A 315 -5.21 24.34 -17.25
CA LEU A 315 -5.98 24.23 -16.01
C LEU A 315 -5.48 23.06 -15.16
N THR A 316 -5.25 21.88 -15.75
CA THR A 316 -4.68 20.71 -15.06
C THR A 316 -3.34 21.04 -14.42
N MET A 317 -2.44 21.69 -15.16
CA MET A 317 -1.13 22.09 -14.67
C MET A 317 -1.23 23.08 -13.49
N LYS A 318 -2.11 24.09 -13.60
CA LYS A 318 -2.37 25.05 -12.52
C LYS A 318 -2.96 24.37 -11.28
N LEU A 319 -3.92 23.46 -11.45
CA LEU A 319 -4.53 22.71 -10.35
C LEU A 319 -3.51 21.82 -9.65
N ARG A 320 -2.68 21.09 -10.41
CA ARG A 320 -1.60 20.28 -9.84
C ARG A 320 -0.61 21.14 -9.05
N LEU A 321 -0.20 22.28 -9.60
CA LEU A 321 0.72 23.17 -8.91
C LEU A 321 0.13 23.75 -7.62
N MET A 322 -1.13 24.20 -7.66
CA MET A 322 -1.83 24.74 -6.49
C MET A 322 -2.04 23.66 -5.42
N ALA A 323 -2.46 22.46 -5.82
CA ALA A 323 -2.66 21.33 -4.92
C ALA A 323 -1.33 20.92 -4.27
N PHE A 324 -0.26 20.75 -5.06
CA PHE A 324 1.07 20.40 -4.55
C PHE A 324 1.61 21.47 -3.60
N LYS A 325 1.48 22.76 -3.95
CA LYS A 325 1.89 23.87 -3.09
C LYS A 325 1.07 23.91 -1.79
N ALA A 326 -0.22 23.59 -1.84
CA ALA A 326 -1.07 23.53 -0.65
C ALA A 326 -0.75 22.32 0.23
N MET A 327 -0.45 21.17 -0.36
CA MET A 327 0.03 19.97 0.36
C MET A 327 1.32 20.30 1.11
N MET A 328 2.34 20.84 0.44
CA MET A 328 3.64 21.18 1.05
C MET A 328 3.59 22.24 2.15
N ARG A 329 2.47 22.94 2.32
CA ARG A 329 2.26 23.94 3.37
C ARG A 329 1.56 23.38 4.61
N GLN A 330 1.13 22.12 4.58
CA GLN A 330 0.49 21.49 5.72
C GLN A 330 1.51 21.17 6.82
N GLU A 331 1.02 21.10 8.06
CA GLU A 331 1.80 20.67 9.22
C GLU A 331 2.09 19.17 9.18
N LEU A 332 3.12 18.72 9.92
CA LEU A 332 3.51 17.29 9.96
C LEU A 332 2.33 16.38 10.36
N GLY A 333 1.52 16.79 11.34
CA GLY A 333 0.36 16.02 11.81
C GLY A 333 -0.70 15.76 10.74
N TRP A 334 -0.79 16.59 9.70
CA TRP A 334 -1.70 16.36 8.59
C TRP A 334 -1.31 15.11 7.78
N TYR A 335 -0.01 14.83 7.68
CA TYR A 335 0.54 13.66 6.96
C TYR A 335 0.47 12.36 7.77
N ASP A 336 0.28 12.45 9.08
CA ASP A 336 0.16 11.28 9.96
C ASP A 336 -1.18 10.55 9.75
N SER A 337 -2.16 11.21 9.13
CA SER A 337 -3.43 10.59 8.74
C SER A 337 -3.23 9.60 7.60
N HIS A 338 -3.76 8.38 7.74
CA HIS A 338 -3.75 7.36 6.69
C HIS A 338 -4.37 7.85 5.36
N LYS A 339 -5.34 8.77 5.41
CA LYS A 339 -5.98 9.39 4.23
C LYS A 339 -5.01 10.26 3.42
N ASN A 340 -4.03 10.85 4.09
CA ASN A 340 -3.00 11.72 3.51
C ASN A 340 -1.67 10.99 3.35
N SER A 341 -1.71 9.65 3.30
CA SER A 341 -0.53 8.86 2.96
C SER A 341 0.04 9.30 1.61
N VAL A 342 1.36 9.16 1.46
CA VAL A 342 2.08 9.54 0.24
C VAL A 342 1.46 8.92 -1.02
N GLY A 343 1.00 7.66 -0.92
CA GLY A 343 0.30 6.97 -2.00
C GLY A 343 -1.04 7.64 -2.36
N ALA A 344 -1.88 7.94 -1.37
CA ALA A 344 -3.17 8.59 -1.58
C ALA A 344 -3.02 9.99 -2.19
N LEU A 345 -2.08 10.80 -1.68
CA LEU A 345 -1.81 12.15 -2.19
C LEU A 345 -1.27 12.15 -3.63
N THR A 346 -0.39 11.19 -3.94
CA THR A 346 0.15 11.03 -5.30
C THR A 346 -0.96 10.68 -6.30
N THR A 347 -1.86 9.78 -5.92
CA THR A 347 -3.04 9.44 -6.73
C THR A 347 -3.92 10.66 -6.94
N ARG A 348 -4.32 11.36 -5.86
CA ARG A 348 -5.16 12.59 -5.97
C ARG A 348 -4.56 13.63 -6.91
N LEU A 349 -3.24 13.85 -6.83
CA LEU A 349 -2.55 14.81 -7.69
C LEU A 349 -2.49 14.36 -9.17
N ALA A 350 -2.38 13.05 -9.41
CA ALA A 350 -2.31 12.49 -10.75
C ALA A 350 -3.69 12.39 -11.42
N THR A 351 -4.65 11.75 -10.75
CA THR A 351 -5.97 11.39 -11.31
C THR A 351 -6.98 12.52 -11.19
N ASP A 352 -7.18 13.06 -10.00
CA ASP A 352 -8.33 13.94 -9.73
C ASP A 352 -8.14 15.29 -10.44
N ALA A 353 -6.90 15.81 -10.42
CA ALA A 353 -6.56 17.01 -11.17
C ALA A 353 -6.76 16.85 -12.69
N ALA A 354 -6.53 15.65 -13.23
CA ALA A 354 -6.76 15.37 -14.65
C ALA A 354 -8.25 15.20 -14.99
N GLN A 355 -9.06 14.64 -14.09
CA GLN A 355 -10.51 14.51 -14.32
C GLN A 355 -11.21 15.87 -14.45
N VAL A 356 -10.71 16.90 -13.74
CA VAL A 356 -11.24 18.28 -13.86
C VAL A 356 -11.10 18.81 -15.30
N GLN A 357 -10.02 18.46 -16.00
CA GLN A 357 -9.83 18.81 -17.42
C GLN A 357 -10.98 18.30 -18.30
N GLY A 358 -11.34 17.02 -18.13
CA GLY A 358 -12.42 16.40 -18.91
C GLY A 358 -13.76 17.06 -18.66
N ALA A 359 -13.99 17.53 -17.43
CA ALA A 359 -15.21 18.23 -17.05
C ALA A 359 -15.30 19.65 -17.63
N THR A 360 -14.17 20.37 -17.77
CA THR A 360 -14.18 21.77 -18.22
C THR A 360 -13.96 21.95 -19.73
N GLY A 361 -13.18 21.06 -20.38
CA GLY A 361 -12.86 21.16 -21.81
C GLY A 361 -13.94 20.52 -22.70
N VAL A 362 -13.91 19.20 -22.82
CA VAL A 362 -14.75 18.44 -23.78
C VAL A 362 -16.25 18.57 -23.48
N ARG A 363 -16.65 18.55 -22.21
CA ARG A 363 -18.06 18.70 -21.83
C ARG A 363 -18.61 20.09 -22.16
N LEU A 364 -17.82 21.13 -21.96
CA LEU A 364 -18.26 22.49 -22.29
C LEU A 364 -18.37 22.69 -23.80
N ALA A 365 -17.42 22.14 -24.56
CA ALA A 365 -17.44 22.16 -26.02
C ALA A 365 -18.69 21.46 -26.58
N THR A 366 -18.97 20.25 -26.09
CA THR A 366 -20.16 19.47 -26.50
C THR A 366 -21.47 20.12 -26.06
N LEU A 367 -21.50 20.74 -24.87
CA LEU A 367 -22.67 21.50 -24.41
C LEU A 367 -22.95 22.71 -25.32
N ALA A 368 -21.95 23.52 -25.62
CA ALA A 368 -22.09 24.68 -26.50
C ALA A 368 -22.55 24.25 -27.91
N GLN A 369 -21.97 23.18 -28.45
CA GLN A 369 -22.36 22.61 -29.74
C GLN A 369 -23.82 22.13 -29.74
N ASN A 370 -24.25 21.43 -28.69
CA ASN A 370 -25.62 20.92 -28.59
C ASN A 370 -26.65 22.04 -28.47
N VAL A 371 -26.35 23.09 -27.70
CA VAL A 371 -27.22 24.28 -27.59
C VAL A 371 -27.36 24.98 -28.94
N ALA A 372 -26.24 25.16 -29.67
CA ALA A 372 -26.25 25.77 -30.99
C ALA A 372 -27.01 24.93 -32.03
N ASN A 373 -26.85 23.60 -31.98
CA ASN A 373 -27.56 22.67 -32.84
C ASN A 373 -29.08 22.71 -32.61
N LEU A 374 -29.51 22.61 -31.34
CA LEU A 374 -30.93 22.71 -30.99
C LEU A 374 -31.51 24.06 -31.38
N GLY A 375 -30.79 25.16 -31.10
CA GLY A 375 -31.23 26.51 -31.46
C GLY A 375 -31.42 26.69 -32.96
N THR A 376 -30.42 26.31 -33.76
CA THR A 376 -30.49 26.44 -35.22
C THR A 376 -31.54 25.49 -35.83
N SER A 377 -31.66 24.26 -35.32
CA SER A 377 -32.71 23.32 -35.73
C SER A 377 -34.11 23.87 -35.49
N LEU A 378 -34.36 24.46 -34.31
CA LEU A 378 -35.67 25.02 -33.96
C LEU A 378 -36.03 26.22 -34.85
N ILE A 379 -35.06 27.10 -35.10
CA ILE A 379 -35.25 28.28 -35.97
C ILE A 379 -35.59 27.83 -37.39
N ILE A 380 -34.82 26.88 -37.94
CA ILE A 380 -35.07 26.34 -39.29
C ILE A 380 -36.47 25.72 -39.36
N SER A 381 -36.83 24.87 -38.39
CA SER A 381 -38.12 24.19 -38.34
C SER A 381 -39.28 25.18 -38.32
N LEU A 382 -39.23 26.22 -37.48
CA LEU A 382 -40.25 27.26 -37.39
C LEU A 382 -40.39 28.06 -38.70
N CYS A 383 -39.27 28.43 -39.33
CA CYS A 383 -39.29 29.13 -40.61
C CYS A 383 -39.90 28.26 -41.73
N THR A 384 -39.57 26.97 -41.76
CA THR A 384 -40.10 26.04 -42.78
C THR A 384 -41.57 25.66 -42.56
N ALA A 385 -42.07 25.69 -41.32
CA ALA A 385 -43.48 25.38 -41.02
C ALA A 385 -44.42 26.56 -41.32
N GLY A 386 -43.90 27.79 -41.36
CA GLY A 386 -44.66 28.99 -41.69
C GLY A 386 -44.65 29.38 -43.17
N SER A 387 -43.90 28.65 -44.01
CA SER A 387 -43.78 28.84 -45.47
C SER A 387 -44.53 27.73 -46.18
#